data_AF-A0A8T7K845-F1
#
_entry.id   AF-A0A8T7K845-F1
#
_cell.length_a   1.000
_cell.length_b   1.000
_cell.length_c   1.000
_cell.angle_alpha   90.00
_cell.angle_beta   90.00
_cell.angle_gamma   90.00
#
_symmetry.space_group_name_H-M   'P 1'
#
loop_
_entity.id
_entity.type
_entity.pdbx_description
1 polymer ?
#
loop_
_entity_poly.entity_id
_entity_poly.type
_entity_poly.pdbx_seq_one_letter_code
_entity_poly.pdbx_strand_id
1 'polypeptide(L)'
;MGATDYLQKPLSNDEITYKIETALKNKTLQKELMYLKEYINKRFSMNSIVRESEAMNAAVEMLQKISQYDKPLLIVGEPGT
;
A
#
# COMPACT_ATOMS: atom_id res chain seq x y z
N MET A 1 33.03 7.16 -15.12
CA MET A 1 33.50 6.39 -13.96
C MET A 1 33.30 7.25 -12.73
N GLY A 2 32.59 6.76 -11.72
CA GLY A 2 32.45 7.45 -10.43
C GLY A 2 31.90 6.46 -9.41
N ALA A 3 32.77 5.93 -8.56
CA ALA A 3 32.40 4.96 -7.54
C ALA A 3 31.45 5.60 -6.52
N THR A 4 30.34 4.93 -6.23
CA THR A 4 29.26 5.44 -5.36
C THR A 4 29.60 5.33 -3.88
N ASP A 5 30.64 4.59 -3.48
CA ASP A 5 31.03 4.49 -2.08
C ASP A 5 32.50 4.08 -1.91
N TYR A 6 33.18 4.68 -0.92
CA TYR A 6 34.56 4.37 -0.54
C TYR A 6 34.52 3.62 0.80
N LEU A 7 35.04 2.39 0.84
CA LEU A 7 35.15 1.60 2.07
C LEU A 7 36.51 1.87 2.71
N GLN A 8 36.54 2.73 3.73
CA GLN A 8 37.74 2.98 4.53
C GLN A 8 37.86 1.90 5.60
N LYS A 9 38.99 1.17 5.60
CA LYS A 9 39.32 0.19 6.65
C LYS A 9 39.93 0.97 7.84
N PRO A 10 39.56 0.70 9.10
CA PRO A 10 38.90 -0.50 9.61
C PRO A 10 37.39 -0.32 9.81
N LEU A 11 36.60 -1.18 9.17
CA LEU A 11 35.20 -1.38 9.55
C LEU A 11 35.21 -2.20 10.84
N SER A 12 34.70 -1.63 11.93
CA SER A 12 34.42 -2.41 13.13
C SER A 12 33.33 -3.45 12.79
N ASN A 13 33.48 -4.68 13.30
CA ASN A 13 32.45 -5.73 13.11
C ASN A 13 31.04 -5.26 13.52
N ASP A 14 30.97 -4.29 14.42
CA ASP A 14 29.74 -3.69 14.93
C ASP A 14 28.99 -2.88 13.86
N GLU A 15 29.69 -2.15 12.98
CA GLU A 15 29.05 -1.41 11.88
C GLU A 15 28.44 -2.35 10.83
N ILE A 16 29.11 -3.46 10.55
CA ILE A 16 28.62 -4.48 9.63
C ILE A 16 27.37 -5.14 10.21
N THR A 17 27.42 -5.52 11.49
CA THR A 17 26.28 -6.11 12.21
C THR A 17 25.09 -5.14 12.22
N TYR A 18 25.31 -3.87 12.55
CA TYR A 18 24.27 -2.84 12.57
C TYR A 18 23.60 -2.62 11.21
N LYS A 19 24.40 -2.57 10.12
CA LYS A 19 23.86 -2.44 8.76
C LYS A 19 23.04 -3.65 8.34
N ILE A 20 23.49 -4.86 8.70
CA ILE A 20 22.76 -6.11 8.40
C ILE A 20 21.43 -6.16 9.16
N GLU A 21 21.43 -5.85 10.46
CA GLU A 21 20.22 -5.83 11.28
C GLU A 21 19.20 -4.80 10.76
N THR A 22 19.67 -3.60 10.42
CA THR A 22 18.83 -2.54 9.86
C THR A 22 18.24 -2.97 8.52
N ALA A 23 19.03 -3.59 7.65
CA ALA A 23 18.57 -4.09 6.35
C ALA A 23 17.52 -5.21 6.51
N LEU A 24 17.71 -6.14 7.44
CA LEU A 24 16.76 -7.20 7.74
C LEU A 24 15.45 -6.65 8.31
N LYS A 25 15.52 -5.69 9.24
CA LYS A 25 14.34 -5.04 9.81
C LYS A 25 13.52 -4.32 8.73
N ASN A 26 14.19 -3.56 7.86
CA ASN A 26 13.54 -2.88 6.74
C ASN A 26 12.89 -3.88 5.77
N LYS A 27 13.55 -5.00 5.48
CA LYS A 27 13.00 -6.06 4.61
C LYS A 27 11.75 -6.69 5.22
N THR A 28 11.73 -6.95 6.52
CA THR A 28 10.56 -7.49 7.22
C THR A 28 9.39 -6.50 7.18
N LEU A 29 9.64 -5.24 7.51
CA LEU A 29 8.63 -4.18 7.45
C LEU A 29 8.03 -4.01 6.05
N GLN A 30 8.88 -4.02 5.00
CA GLN A 30 8.41 -3.96 3.62
C GLN A 30 7.55 -5.17 3.25
N LYS A 31 7.92 -6.37 3.72
CA LYS A 31 7.15 -7.59 3.47
C LYS A 31 5.77 -7.53 4.14
N GLU A 32 5.69 -7.04 5.37
CA GLU A 32 4.43 -6.86 6.09
C GLU A 32 3.54 -5.82 5.43
N LEU A 33 4.10 -4.68 5.03
CA LEU A 33 3.36 -3.66 4.28
C LEU A 33 2.81 -4.20 2.96
N MET A 34 3.61 -4.98 2.23
CA MET A 34 3.16 -5.60 0.98
C MET A 34 2.01 -6.58 1.24
N TYR A 35 2.16 -7.46 2.24
CA TYR A 35 1.12 -8.41 2.62
C TYR A 35 -0.18 -7.70 3.04
N LEU A 36 -0.08 -6.64 3.85
CA LEU A 36 -1.23 -5.89 4.32
C LEU A 36 -1.94 -5.18 3.16
N LYS A 37 -1.19 -4.56 2.25
CA LYS A 37 -1.74 -3.93 1.04
C LYS A 37 -2.44 -4.95 0.15
N GLU A 38 -1.84 -6.11 -0.07
CA GLU A 38 -2.47 -7.19 -0.84
C GLU A 38 -3.75 -7.69 -0.18
N TYR A 39 -3.75 -7.88 1.14
CA TYR A 39 -4.92 -8.31 1.89
C TYR A 39 -6.08 -7.31 1.77
N ILE A 40 -5.80 -6.02 1.97
CA ILE A 40 -6.79 -4.95 1.84
C ILE A 40 -7.33 -4.90 0.41
N ASN A 41 -6.44 -4.93 -0.59
CA ASN A 41 -6.85 -4.90 -2.00
C ASN A 41 -7.72 -6.12 -2.36
N LYS A 42 -7.40 -7.32 -1.89
CA LYS A 42 -8.21 -8.52 -2.15
C LYS A 42 -9.58 -8.46 -1.49
N ARG A 43 -9.67 -7.93 -0.27
CA ARG A 43 -10.90 -7.95 0.52
C ARG A 43 -11.83 -6.77 0.24
N PHE A 44 -11.27 -5.60 -0.08
CA PHE A 44 -12.01 -4.35 -0.23
C PHE A 44 -11.90 -3.76 -1.64
N SER A 45 -11.57 -4.58 -2.64
CA SER A 45 -11.62 -4.11 -4.04
C SER A 45 -13.04 -3.63 -4.38
N MET A 46 -13.16 -2.56 -5.18
CA MET A 46 -14.48 -2.20 -5.74
C MET A 46 -15.10 -3.35 -6.55
N ASN A 47 -14.29 -4.28 -7.05
CA ASN A 47 -14.75 -5.46 -7.78
C ASN A 47 -15.39 -6.54 -6.89
N SER A 48 -15.16 -6.53 -5.57
CA SER A 48 -15.77 -7.47 -4.63
C SER A 48 -17.12 -7.00 -4.09
N ILE A 49 -17.61 -5.82 -4.51
CA ILE A 49 -18.97 -5.35 -4.19
C ILE A 49 -19.97 -6.16 -5.03
N VAL A 50 -20.89 -6.88 -4.37
CA VAL A 50 -22.02 -7.58 -5.02
C VAL A 50 -23.06 -6.54 -5.44
N ARG A 51 -23.46 -6.55 -6.71
CA ARG A 51 -24.39 -5.57 -7.29
C ARG A 51 -25.20 -6.24 -8.39
N GLU A 52 -26.52 -6.12 -8.28
CA GLU A 52 -27.47 -6.64 -9.25
C GLU A 52 -28.25 -5.52 -9.96
N SER A 53 -28.32 -4.33 -9.36
CA SER A 53 -29.04 -3.18 -9.93
C SER A 53 -28.14 -2.29 -10.80
N GLU A 54 -28.74 -1.73 -11.85
CA GLU A 54 -28.07 -0.76 -12.73
C GLU A 54 -27.63 0.50 -11.96
N ALA A 55 -28.43 0.94 -10.99
CA ALA A 55 -28.11 2.05 -10.11
C ALA A 55 -26.82 1.81 -9.30
N MET A 56 -26.62 0.59 -8.78
CA MET A 56 -25.41 0.26 -8.02
C MET A 56 -24.19 0.10 -8.93
N ASN A 57 -24.38 -0.38 -10.16
CA ASN A 57 -23.30 -0.39 -11.16
C ASN A 57 -22.83 1.03 -11.50
N ALA A 58 -23.77 1.94 -11.78
CA ALA A 58 -23.46 3.35 -12.06
C ALA A 58 -22.77 4.06 -10.88
N ALA A 59 -23.22 3.79 -9.65
CA ALA A 59 -22.60 4.35 -8.44
C ALA A 59 -21.13 3.95 -8.29
N VAL A 60 -20.78 2.69 -8.55
CA VAL A 60 -19.39 2.24 -8.44
C VAL A 60 -18.53 2.74 -9.61
N GLU A 61 -19.07 2.83 -10.83
CA GLU A 61 -18.35 3.49 -11.93
C GLU A 61 -18.04 4.95 -11.60
N MET A 62 -18.99 5.65 -10.97
CA MET A 62 -18.77 7.01 -10.48
C MET A 62 -17.68 7.05 -9.41
N LEU A 63 -17.70 6.13 -8.44
CA LEU A 63 -16.65 6.01 -7.42
C LEU A 63 -15.27 5.72 -8.03
N GLN A 64 -15.18 4.89 -9.08
CA GLN A 64 -13.93 4.61 -9.79
C GLN A 64 -13.36 5.86 -10.49
N LYS A 65 -14.22 6.73 -11.02
CA LYS A 65 -13.79 8.01 -11.62
C LYS A 65 -13.36 9.01 -10.56
N ILE A 66 -14.07 9.05 -9.44
CA ILE A 66 -13.82 10.03 -8.37
C ILE A 66 -12.61 9.63 -7.51
N SER A 67 -12.28 8.35 -7.38
CA SER A 67 -11.11 7.89 -6.60
C SER A 67 -9.77 8.46 -7.04
N GLN A 68 -9.70 9.05 -8.24
CA GLN A 68 -8.53 9.77 -8.76
C GLN A 68 -8.39 11.20 -8.19
N TYR A 69 -9.39 11.69 -7.47
CA TYR A 69 -9.45 13.05 -6.94
C TYR A 69 -9.44 13.02 -5.40
N ASP A 70 -8.62 13.87 -4.80
CA ASP A 70 -8.47 13.97 -3.34
C ASP A 70 -9.43 15.02 -2.74
N LYS A 71 -10.73 14.89 -3.03
CA LYS A 71 -11.78 15.81 -2.55
C LYS A 71 -12.73 15.09 -1.60
N PRO A 72 -13.21 15.74 -0.53
CA PRO A 72 -14.20 15.15 0.36
C PRO A 72 -15.51 14.89 -0.39
N LEU A 73 -16.13 13.75 -0.09
CA LEU A 73 -17.38 13.30 -0.71
C LEU A 73 -18.45 13.08 0.36
N LEU A 74 -19.69 13.38 0.01
CA LEU A 74 -20.86 13.08 0.82
C LEU A 74 -21.55 11.82 0.26
N ILE A 75 -21.69 10.80 1.10
CA ILE A 75 -22.43 9.58 0.78
C ILE A 75 -23.75 9.64 1.57
N VAL A 76 -24.86 9.50 0.86
CA VAL A 76 -26.22 9.49 1.44
C VAL A 76 -26.89 8.16 1.12
N GLY A 77 -27.59 7.60 2.10
CA GLY A 77 -28.30 6.32 1.98
C GLY A 77 -29.01 5.97 3.27
N GLU A 78 -30.03 5.12 3.17
CA GLU A 78 -30.67 4.53 4.35
C GLU A 78 -29.74 3.52 5.02
N PRO A 79 -29.86 3.27 6.33
CA PRO A 79 -28.97 2.35 7.04
C PRO A 79 -29.00 0.95 6.39
N GLY A 80 -27.85 0.49 5.91
CA GLY A 80 -27.70 -0.82 5.28
C GLY A 80 -27.76 -0.85 3.75
N THR A 81 -27.72 0.32 3.09
CA THR A 81 -27.63 0.45 1.62
C THR A 81 -26.20 0.65 1.14
#